data_AF-A0A3R7F764-F1
#
_entry.id   AF-A0A3R7F764-F1
#
_cell.length_a   1.000
_cell.length_b   1.000
_cell.length_c   1.000
_cell.angle_alpha   90.00
_cell.angle_beta   90.00
_cell.angle_gamma   90.00
#
_symmetry.space_group_name_H-M   'P 1'
#
loop_
_entity.id
_entity.type
_entity.pdbx_description
1 polymer ?
#
loop_
_entity_poly.entity_id
_entity_poly.type
_entity_poly.pdbx_seq_one_letter_code
_entity_poly.pdbx_strand_id
1 'polypeptide(L)'
;MTLTTARGTGAAPAAERDREDVLRDLEAGTAERAARRPGEAEPSMGELVSRVTDDFRRLLSQEIQLAKAELKAEGAKAGQAAGMFGGAVFAGYMVALFLSLTAVFALSNVMDPAWAALIVTALWAVAGGVLALVGRARTRQFSPAPEQTIETLKEDAEWARHPTHPTG
;
A
#
# COMPACT_ATOMS: atom_id res chain seq x y z
N MET A 1 97.01 41.60 -8.53
CA MET A 1 95.86 42.11 -9.31
C MET A 1 94.80 41.01 -9.30
N THR A 2 93.61 41.31 -8.80
CA THR A 2 92.65 40.42 -8.12
C THR A 2 91.94 39.41 -9.03
N LEU A 3 91.76 38.18 -8.52
CA LEU A 3 90.97 37.09 -9.09
C LEU A 3 89.47 37.31 -8.79
N THR A 4 88.59 37.08 -9.77
CA THR A 4 87.15 36.86 -9.56
C THR A 4 86.68 35.84 -10.59
N THR A 5 86.35 34.64 -10.11
CA THR A 5 85.68 33.57 -10.86
C THR A 5 84.19 33.70 -10.59
N ALA A 6 83.40 33.94 -11.63
CA ALA A 6 81.94 34.05 -11.56
C ALA A 6 81.26 32.91 -12.33
N ARG A 7 80.55 32.13 -11.52
CA ARG A 7 79.46 31.18 -11.76
C ARG A 7 78.49 31.57 -12.90
N GLY A 8 78.10 30.58 -13.71
CA GLY A 8 76.96 30.65 -14.64
C GLY A 8 76.40 29.25 -14.90
N THR A 9 75.34 28.89 -14.17
CA THR A 9 74.69 27.58 -14.15
C THR A 9 73.46 27.57 -15.06
N GLY A 10 73.16 26.40 -15.63
CA GLY A 10 72.28 26.17 -16.77
C GLY A 10 70.83 26.62 -16.67
N ALA A 11 70.31 27.05 -17.82
CA ALA A 11 68.89 27.24 -18.07
C ALA A 11 68.25 25.89 -18.44
N ALA A 12 67.32 25.41 -17.61
CA ALA A 12 66.44 24.27 -17.93
C ALA A 12 65.09 24.79 -18.50
N PRO A 13 64.49 24.10 -19.48
CA PRO A 13 63.32 24.58 -20.24
C PRO A 13 62.00 24.24 -19.54
N ALA A 14 60.93 24.96 -19.93
CA ALA A 14 59.57 24.97 -19.37
C ALA A 14 58.86 23.62 -19.04
N ALA A 15 59.42 22.47 -19.44
CA ALA A 15 58.95 21.14 -19.07
C ALA A 15 59.26 20.74 -17.62
N GLU A 16 60.14 21.47 -16.94
CA GLU A 16 60.38 21.32 -15.48
C GLU A 16 59.20 21.90 -14.67
N ARG A 17 58.63 23.02 -15.15
CA ARG A 17 57.60 23.78 -14.43
C ARG A 17 56.27 23.05 -14.31
N ASP A 18 55.87 22.37 -15.39
CA ASP A 18 54.67 21.52 -15.41
C ASP A 18 54.82 20.31 -14.47
N ARG A 19 56.05 19.79 -14.33
CA ARG A 19 56.35 18.75 -13.35
C ARG A 19 56.27 19.29 -11.93
N GLU A 20 56.74 20.51 -11.67
CA GLU A 20 56.61 21.13 -10.35
C GLU A 20 55.15 21.37 -9.95
N ASP A 21 54.29 21.72 -10.90
CA ASP A 21 52.86 21.96 -10.63
C ASP A 21 52.10 20.63 -10.42
N VAL A 22 52.39 19.60 -11.21
CA VAL A 22 51.86 18.24 -10.97
C VAL A 22 52.36 17.66 -9.64
N LEU A 23 53.63 17.90 -9.31
CA LEU A 23 54.19 17.48 -8.02
C LEU A 23 53.54 18.24 -6.86
N ARG A 24 53.26 19.55 -7.02
CA ARG A 24 52.50 20.33 -6.04
C ARG A 24 51.08 19.83 -5.87
N ASP A 25 50.39 19.46 -6.94
CA ASP A 25 49.02 18.93 -6.87
C ASP A 25 48.98 17.53 -6.24
N LEU A 26 50.01 16.71 -6.47
CA LEU A 26 50.20 15.44 -5.78
C LEU A 26 50.52 15.63 -4.30
N GLU A 27 51.37 16.59 -3.95
CA GLU A 27 51.68 16.96 -2.57
C GLU A 27 50.47 17.56 -1.84
N ALA A 28 49.67 18.39 -2.52
CA ALA A 28 48.43 18.94 -2.00
C ALA A 28 47.36 17.86 -1.81
N GLY A 29 47.19 16.96 -2.79
CA GLY A 29 46.25 15.84 -2.71
C GLY A 29 46.66 14.79 -1.66
N THR A 30 47.96 14.61 -1.42
CA THR A 30 48.48 13.73 -0.36
C THR A 30 48.35 14.37 1.02
N ALA A 31 48.55 15.69 1.14
CA ALA A 31 48.28 16.45 2.36
C ALA A 31 46.78 16.47 2.71
N GLU A 32 45.89 16.59 1.72
CA GLU A 32 44.44 16.55 1.90
C GLU A 32 43.94 15.13 2.26
N ARG A 33 44.54 14.08 1.68
CA ARG A 33 44.31 12.68 2.09
C ARG A 33 44.82 12.39 3.49
N ALA A 34 45.98 12.94 3.87
CA ALA A 34 46.53 12.78 5.22
C ALA A 34 45.74 13.59 6.28
N ALA A 35 45.08 14.68 5.87
CA ALA A 35 44.19 15.48 6.71
C ALA A 35 42.77 14.88 6.84
N ARG A 36 42.38 13.89 6.01
CA ARG A 36 41.22 13.03 6.28
C ARG A 36 41.56 12.07 7.43
N ARG A 37 41.45 12.59 8.65
CA ARG A 37 41.28 11.94 9.96
C ARG A 37 41.87 10.53 10.14
N PRO A 38 42.90 10.36 10.98
CA PRO A 38 43.24 9.06 11.53
C PRO A 38 42.14 8.66 12.54
N GLY A 39 41.22 7.79 12.09
CA GLY A 39 40.07 7.36 12.89
C GLY A 39 38.95 6.64 12.13
N GLU A 40 39.12 6.32 10.85
CA GLU A 40 38.31 5.27 10.21
C GLU A 40 38.78 3.92 10.75
N ALA A 41 38.34 3.59 11.96
CA ALA A 41 38.28 2.20 12.38
C ALA A 41 37.48 1.46 11.29
N GLU A 42 38.01 0.34 10.79
CA GLU A 42 37.20 -0.57 9.99
C GLU A 42 35.85 -0.75 10.71
N PRO A 43 34.72 -0.61 10.00
CA PRO A 43 33.42 -0.67 10.64
C PRO A 43 33.35 -1.94 11.46
N SER A 44 33.20 -1.79 12.77
CA SER A 44 33.20 -2.93 13.66
C SER A 44 32.08 -3.88 13.25
N MET A 45 32.21 -5.19 13.48
CA MET A 45 31.15 -6.13 13.13
C MET A 45 29.79 -5.77 13.76
N GLY A 46 29.78 -5.12 14.92
CA GLY A 46 28.56 -4.57 15.52
C GLY A 46 27.94 -3.43 14.72
N GLU A 47 28.74 -2.61 14.06
CA GLU A 47 28.29 -1.48 13.24
C GLU A 47 27.74 -1.93 11.88
N LEU A 48 28.29 -3.00 11.31
CA LEU A 48 27.77 -3.64 10.09
C LEU A 48 26.42 -4.32 10.35
N VAL A 49 26.30 -5.08 11.44
CA VAL A 49 25.02 -5.68 11.86
C VAL A 49 23.96 -4.62 12.16
N SER A 50 24.36 -3.51 12.80
CA SER A 50 23.47 -2.38 13.07
C SER A 50 22.91 -1.76 11.78
N ARG A 51 23.77 -1.47 10.78
CA ARG A 51 23.32 -0.92 9.48
C ARG A 51 22.40 -1.86 8.73
N VAL A 52 22.72 -3.14 8.66
CA VAL A 52 21.88 -4.15 8.02
C VAL A 52 20.51 -4.24 8.70
N THR A 53 20.48 -4.22 10.04
CA THR A 53 19.23 -4.23 10.81
C THR A 53 18.39 -2.98 10.54
N ASP A 54 19.03 -1.81 10.45
CA ASP A 54 18.34 -0.56 10.14
C ASP A 54 17.83 -0.51 8.70
N ASP A 55 18.55 -1.08 7.74
CA ASP A 55 18.10 -1.20 6.35
C ASP A 55 16.91 -2.17 6.23
N PHE A 56 16.94 -3.30 6.94
CA PHE A 56 15.79 -4.21 7.04
C PHE A 56 14.57 -3.52 7.67
N ARG A 57 14.76 -2.77 8.77
CA ARG A 57 13.68 -1.98 9.40
C ARG A 57 13.10 -0.96 8.44
N ARG A 58 13.94 -0.30 7.62
CA ARG A 58 13.50 0.66 6.61
C ARG A 58 12.65 -0.01 5.54
N LEU A 59 13.10 -1.13 4.96
CA LEU A 59 12.33 -1.89 3.97
C LEU A 59 10.98 -2.34 4.54
N LEU A 60 10.98 -2.94 5.73
CA LEU A 60 9.75 -3.41 6.36
C LEU A 60 8.78 -2.25 6.64
N SER A 61 9.31 -1.11 7.11
CA SER A 61 8.49 0.08 7.32
C SER A 61 7.89 0.61 6.01
N GLN A 62 8.60 0.51 4.90
CA GLN A 62 8.14 0.93 3.58
C GLN A 62 7.06 0.01 3.03
N GLU A 63 7.22 -1.31 3.13
CA GLU A 63 6.16 -2.24 2.73
C GLU A 63 4.90 -2.07 3.58
N ILE A 64 5.02 -1.85 4.88
CA ILE A 64 3.87 -1.56 5.75
C ILE A 64 3.22 -0.24 5.34
N GLN A 65 4.00 0.81 5.05
CA GLN A 65 3.47 2.09 4.57
C GLN A 65 2.75 1.93 3.22
N LEU A 66 3.31 1.14 2.31
CA LEU A 66 2.73 0.86 1.01
C LEU A 66 1.43 0.05 1.14
N ALA A 67 1.45 -1.05 1.89
CA ALA A 67 0.28 -1.87 2.17
C ALA A 67 -0.82 -1.04 2.84
N LYS A 68 -0.46 -0.17 3.79
CA LYS A 68 -1.42 0.76 4.41
C LYS A 68 -2.00 1.75 3.41
N ALA A 69 -1.18 2.28 2.49
CA ALA A 69 -1.64 3.19 1.45
C ALA A 69 -2.58 2.50 0.46
N GLU A 70 -2.25 1.28 0.05
CA GLU A 70 -3.06 0.44 -0.84
C GLU A 70 -4.38 0.06 -0.18
N LEU A 71 -4.36 -0.48 1.05
CA LEU A 71 -5.56 -0.77 1.83
C LEU A 71 -6.44 0.45 2.03
N LYS A 72 -5.86 1.64 2.25
CA LYS A 72 -6.63 2.88 2.36
C LYS A 72 -7.27 3.25 1.02
N ALA A 73 -6.55 3.12 -0.08
CA ALA A 73 -7.06 3.42 -1.42
C ALA A 73 -8.18 2.44 -1.83
N GLU A 74 -7.99 1.15 -1.58
CA GLU A 74 -9.00 0.11 -1.79
C GLU A 74 -10.20 0.29 -0.88
N GLY A 75 -9.96 0.54 0.41
CA GLY A 75 -11.02 0.82 1.38
C GLY A 75 -11.83 2.06 1.03
N ALA A 76 -11.20 3.11 0.50
CA ALA A 76 -11.90 4.29 0.03
C ALA A 76 -12.77 3.99 -1.20
N LYS A 77 -12.26 3.21 -2.16
CA LYS A 77 -13.04 2.78 -3.34
C LYS A 77 -14.23 1.89 -2.94
N ALA A 78 -14.00 0.91 -2.07
CA ALA A 78 -15.05 0.04 -1.54
C ALA A 78 -16.09 0.84 -0.75
N GLY A 79 -15.65 1.79 0.08
CA GLY A 79 -16.52 2.69 0.84
C GLY A 79 -17.35 3.61 -0.06
N GLN A 80 -16.75 4.16 -1.12
CA GLN A 80 -17.47 4.95 -2.12
C GLN A 80 -18.52 4.10 -2.84
N ALA A 81 -18.15 2.90 -3.29
CA ALA A 81 -19.07 1.98 -3.94
C ALA A 81 -20.23 1.60 -3.01
N ALA A 82 -19.95 1.24 -1.75
CA ALA A 82 -20.96 0.95 -0.74
C ALA A 82 -21.87 2.16 -0.50
N GLY A 83 -21.32 3.37 -0.43
CA GLY A 83 -22.09 4.61 -0.31
C GLY A 83 -22.99 4.87 -1.52
N MET A 84 -22.50 4.66 -2.74
CA MET A 84 -23.29 4.81 -3.97
C MET A 84 -24.42 3.78 -4.04
N PHE A 85 -24.15 2.51 -3.71
CA PHE A 85 -25.19 1.49 -3.66
C PHE A 85 -26.23 1.76 -2.56
N GLY A 86 -25.79 2.19 -1.38
CA GLY A 86 -26.69 2.62 -0.31
C GLY A 86 -27.59 3.79 -0.73
N GLY A 87 -27.00 4.80 -1.38
CA GLY A 87 -27.72 5.93 -1.95
C GLY A 87 -28.71 5.51 -3.04
N ALA A 88 -28.32 4.60 -3.93
CA ALA A 88 -29.19 4.08 -5.00
C ALA A 88 -30.37 3.29 -4.44
N VAL A 89 -30.16 2.44 -3.43
CA VAL A 89 -31.24 1.73 -2.73
C VAL A 89 -32.19 2.70 -2.07
N PHE A 90 -31.67 3.72 -1.37
CA PHE A 90 -32.50 4.74 -0.73
C PHE A 90 -33.31 5.56 -1.75
N ALA A 91 -32.67 6.03 -2.82
CA ALA A 91 -33.34 6.76 -3.89
C ALA A 91 -34.42 5.90 -4.57
N GLY A 92 -34.11 4.64 -4.87
CA GLY A 92 -35.09 3.69 -5.41
C GLY A 92 -36.28 3.47 -4.47
N TYR A 93 -36.04 3.36 -3.16
CA TYR A 93 -37.09 3.27 -2.15
C TYR A 93 -37.96 4.53 -2.10
N MET A 94 -37.38 5.73 -2.20
CA MET A 94 -38.14 6.99 -2.27
C MET A 94 -39.01 7.06 -3.53
N VAL A 95 -38.49 6.67 -4.69
CA VAL A 95 -39.28 6.60 -5.93
C VAL A 95 -40.44 5.62 -5.78
N ALA A 96 -40.19 4.43 -5.24
CA ALA A 96 -41.22 3.44 -4.95
C ALA A 96 -42.32 3.97 -4.01
N LEU A 97 -41.94 4.69 -2.95
CA LEU A 97 -42.85 5.33 -2.01
C LEU A 97 -43.76 6.36 -2.72
N PHE A 98 -43.16 7.30 -3.47
CA PHE A 98 -43.93 8.31 -4.18
C PHE A 98 -44.81 7.71 -5.28
N LEU A 99 -44.33 6.72 -6.01
CA LEU A 99 -45.14 6.01 -7.00
C LEU A 99 -46.33 5.31 -6.35
N SER A 100 -46.16 4.78 -5.14
CA SER A 100 -47.26 4.17 -4.36
C SER A 100 -48.30 5.21 -3.96
N LEU A 101 -47.87 6.37 -3.47
CA LEU A 101 -48.76 7.50 -3.16
C LEU A 101 -49.52 7.96 -4.41
N THR A 102 -48.82 8.13 -5.53
CA THR A 102 -49.43 8.46 -6.82
C THR A 102 -50.46 7.42 -7.24
N ALA A 103 -50.16 6.13 -7.10
CA ALA A 103 -51.08 5.06 -7.44
C ALA A 103 -52.35 5.09 -6.57
N VAL A 104 -52.19 5.28 -5.25
CA VAL A 104 -53.33 5.40 -4.33
C VAL A 104 -54.19 6.60 -4.70
N PHE A 105 -53.59 7.78 -4.91
CA PHE A 105 -54.35 8.98 -5.28
C PHE A 105 -55.02 8.84 -6.65
N ALA A 106 -54.34 8.23 -7.63
CA ALA A 106 -54.91 7.98 -8.94
C ALA A 106 -56.14 7.06 -8.84
N LEU A 107 -56.02 5.91 -8.16
CA LEU A 107 -57.14 4.99 -7.94
C LEU A 107 -58.27 5.61 -7.11
N SER A 108 -57.93 6.50 -6.17
CA SER A 108 -58.93 7.19 -5.35
C SER A 108 -59.88 8.10 -6.15
N ASN A 109 -59.57 8.40 -7.42
CA ASN A 109 -60.51 9.10 -8.31
C ASN A 109 -61.67 8.21 -8.79
N VAL A 110 -61.53 6.88 -8.70
CA VAL A 110 -62.52 5.92 -9.22
C VAL A 110 -63.03 4.94 -8.17
N MET A 111 -62.42 4.89 -6.98
CA MET A 111 -62.86 4.06 -5.85
C MET A 111 -62.52 4.70 -4.51
N ASP A 112 -63.05 4.14 -3.42
CA ASP A 112 -62.77 4.62 -2.06
C ASP A 112 -61.26 4.52 -1.73
N PRO A 113 -60.67 5.52 -1.06
CA PRO A 113 -59.24 5.53 -0.75
C PRO A 113 -58.75 4.31 0.04
N ALA A 114 -59.60 3.73 0.90
CA ALA A 114 -59.24 2.54 1.67
C ALA A 114 -58.99 1.33 0.76
N TRP A 115 -59.84 1.13 -0.27
CA TRP A 115 -59.69 0.05 -1.23
C TRP A 115 -58.50 0.28 -2.17
N ALA A 116 -58.27 1.54 -2.58
CA ALA A 116 -57.09 1.90 -3.37
C ALA A 116 -55.78 1.59 -2.61
N ALA A 117 -55.69 1.99 -1.34
CA ALA A 117 -54.54 1.71 -0.48
C ALA A 117 -54.35 0.20 -0.25
N LEU A 118 -55.43 -0.57 -0.08
CA LEU A 118 -55.37 -2.02 0.09
C LEU A 118 -54.79 -2.72 -1.15
N ILE A 119 -55.20 -2.30 -2.35
CA ILE A 119 -54.68 -2.86 -3.61
C ILE A 119 -53.18 -2.59 -3.76
N VAL A 120 -52.73 -1.36 -3.52
CA VAL A 120 -51.31 -1.01 -3.61
C VAL A 120 -50.49 -1.74 -2.54
N THR A 121 -51.04 -1.92 -1.34
CA THR A 121 -50.42 -2.71 -0.26
C THR A 121 -50.28 -4.18 -0.66
N ALA A 122 -51.33 -4.78 -1.24
CA ALA A 122 -51.29 -6.16 -1.71
C ALA A 122 -50.22 -6.35 -2.81
N LEU A 123 -50.07 -5.38 -3.72
CA LEU A 123 -49.03 -5.40 -4.74
C LEU A 123 -47.62 -5.43 -4.11
N TRP A 124 -47.36 -4.60 -3.10
CA TRP A 124 -46.09 -4.63 -2.36
C TRP A 124 -45.87 -5.91 -1.57
N ALA A 125 -46.92 -6.48 -0.98
CA ALA A 125 -46.84 -7.74 -0.26
C ALA A 125 -46.42 -8.88 -1.21
N VAL A 126 -46.98 -8.92 -2.43
CA VAL A 126 -46.58 -9.90 -3.45
C VAL A 126 -45.14 -9.66 -3.90
N ALA A 127 -44.78 -8.42 -4.24
CA ALA A 127 -43.41 -8.09 -4.66
C ALA A 127 -42.38 -8.45 -3.59
N GLY A 128 -42.63 -8.05 -2.33
CA GLY A 128 -41.79 -8.38 -1.18
C GLY A 128 -41.71 -9.88 -0.92
N GLY A 129 -42.83 -10.59 -1.02
CA GLY A 129 -42.88 -12.04 -0.91
C GLY A 129 -42.01 -12.74 -1.96
N VAL A 130 -42.10 -12.34 -3.23
CA VAL A 130 -41.25 -12.87 -4.31
C VAL A 130 -39.79 -12.58 -4.05
N LEU A 131 -39.43 -11.34 -3.67
CA LEU A 131 -38.05 -10.97 -3.35
C LEU A 131 -37.49 -11.79 -2.19
N ALA A 132 -38.28 -12.01 -1.13
CA ALA A 132 -37.88 -12.82 0.01
C ALA A 132 -37.65 -14.29 -0.38
N LEU A 133 -38.52 -14.85 -1.23
CA LEU A 133 -38.38 -16.22 -1.72
C LEU A 133 -37.16 -16.38 -2.62
N VAL A 134 -36.94 -15.45 -3.56
CA VAL A 134 -35.75 -15.45 -4.45
C VAL A 134 -34.48 -15.26 -3.64
N GLY A 135 -34.47 -14.34 -2.68
CA GLY A 135 -33.35 -14.12 -1.77
C GLY A 135 -33.01 -15.38 -0.99
N ARG A 136 -34.02 -16.05 -0.41
CA ARG A 136 -33.86 -17.32 0.30
C ARG A 136 -33.38 -18.45 -0.60
N ALA A 137 -33.83 -18.51 -1.85
CA ALA A 137 -33.37 -19.51 -2.81
C ALA A 137 -31.89 -19.30 -3.17
N ARG A 138 -31.47 -18.07 -3.39
CA ARG A 138 -30.07 -17.72 -3.71
C ARG A 138 -29.14 -17.98 -2.53
N THR A 139 -29.52 -17.62 -1.31
CA THR A 139 -28.68 -17.89 -0.13
C THR A 139 -28.57 -19.38 0.20
N ARG A 140 -29.51 -20.21 -0.25
CA ARG A 140 -29.41 -21.68 -0.14
C ARG A 140 -28.50 -22.31 -1.19
N GLN A 141 -28.24 -21.63 -2.31
CA GLN A 141 -27.35 -22.12 -3.37
C GLN A 141 -25.87 -21.83 -3.08
N PHE A 142 -25.59 -20.87 -2.20
CA PHE A 142 -24.24 -20.56 -1.74
C PHE A 142 -24.08 -21.07 -0.30
N SER A 143 -23.34 -22.17 -0.10
CA SER A 143 -22.95 -22.59 1.26
C SER A 143 -22.09 -21.47 1.87
N PRO A 144 -22.47 -20.86 3.01
CA PRO A 144 -21.84 -19.65 3.53
C PRO A 144 -20.43 -19.86 4.13
N ALA A 145 -19.83 -21.01 3.90
CA ALA A 145 -18.44 -21.27 4.20
C ALA A 145 -17.79 -21.99 3.00
N PRO A 146 -16.64 -21.51 2.49
CA PRO A 146 -15.80 -22.34 1.65
C PRO A 146 -15.31 -23.50 2.51
N GLU A 147 -16.00 -24.64 2.43
CA GLU A 147 -15.75 -25.84 3.23
C GLU A 147 -14.27 -26.24 3.15
N GLN A 148 -13.68 -26.12 1.95
CA GLN A 148 -12.25 -26.37 1.73
C GLN A 148 -11.34 -25.41 2.51
N THR A 149 -11.65 -24.11 2.58
CA THR A 149 -10.82 -23.17 3.36
C THR A 149 -10.93 -23.44 4.85
N ILE A 150 -12.10 -23.84 5.35
CA ILE A 150 -12.26 -24.23 6.75
C ILE A 150 -11.53 -25.54 7.05
N GLU A 151 -11.52 -26.47 6.11
CA GLU A 151 -10.82 -27.76 6.24
C GLU A 151 -9.31 -27.56 6.25
N THR A 152 -8.75 -26.78 5.32
CA THR A 152 -7.30 -26.45 5.32
C THR A 152 -6.88 -25.70 6.58
N LEU A 153 -7.68 -24.74 7.06
CA LEU A 153 -7.39 -24.03 8.32
C LEU A 153 -7.48 -24.95 9.55
N LYS A 154 -8.29 -26.01 9.50
CA LYS A 154 -8.34 -27.03 10.56
C LYS A 154 -7.15 -27.96 10.50
N GLU A 155 -6.75 -28.42 9.31
CA GLU A 155 -5.55 -29.24 9.10
C GLU A 155 -4.28 -28.50 9.54
N ASP A 156 -4.15 -27.22 9.17
CA ASP A 156 -3.03 -26.36 9.58
C ASP A 156 -2.99 -26.17 11.11
N ALA A 157 -4.16 -25.98 11.73
CA ALA A 157 -4.28 -25.86 13.18
C ALA A 157 -4.00 -27.17 13.91
N GLU A 158 -4.34 -28.30 13.30
CA GLU A 158 -4.08 -29.64 13.84
C GLU A 158 -2.59 -30.00 13.73
N TRP A 159 -1.94 -29.68 12.61
CA TRP A 159 -0.50 -29.83 12.41
C TRP A 159 0.31 -28.97 13.39
N ALA A 160 -0.13 -27.74 13.65
CA ALA A 160 0.49 -26.85 14.64
C ALA A 160 0.33 -27.36 16.09
N ARG A 161 -0.71 -28.16 16.38
CA ARG A 161 -0.92 -28.79 17.70
C ARG A 161 -0.15 -30.09 17.88
N HIS A 162 0.16 -30.79 16.79
CA HIS A 162 0.92 -32.04 16.79
C HIS A 162 2.08 -31.99 15.79
N PRO A 163 3.15 -31.20 16.08
CA PRO A 163 4.36 -31.20 15.27
C PRO A 163 5.06 -32.56 15.42
N THR A 164 4.72 -33.50 14.55
CA THR A 164 5.49 -34.74 14.41
C THR A 164 6.66 -34.41 13.51
N HIS A 165 7.88 -34.43 14.08
CA HIS A 165 9.10 -34.23 13.32
C HIS A 165 9.20 -35.32 12.23
N PRO A 166 9.27 -34.96 10.94
CA PRO A 166 9.66 -35.91 9.92
C PRO A 166 11.15 -36.21 10.14
N THR A 167 11.43 -37.40 10.66
CA THR A 167 12.77 -37.98 10.67
C THR A 167 13.14 -38.36 9.24
N GLY A 168 13.98 -37.53 8.62
CA GLY A 168 14.69 -37.82 7.37
C GLY A 168 16.10 -37.27 7.47
#